data_AF-A0A1Q9RZ24-F1
#
_entry.id   AF-A0A1Q9RZ24-F1
#
_cell.length_a   1.000
_cell.length_b   1.000
_cell.length_c   1.000
_cell.angle_alpha   90.00
_cell.angle_beta   90.00
_cell.angle_gamma   90.00
#
_symmetry.space_group_name_H-M   'P 1'
#
loop_
_entity.id
_entity.type
_entity.pdbx_description
1 polymer ?
#
loop_
_entity_poly.entity_id
_entity_poly.type
_entity_poly.pdbx_seq_one_letter_code
_entity_poly.pdbx_strand_id
1 'polypeptide(L)' 'MDHHEKMRLRAAAFRATRLYPGPVGELVSRELLTWEEFGYRLGGEQLVMRLVDHVLKSPIPQPTAEVDAA' A
#
# COMPACT_ATOMS: atom_id res chain seq x y z
N MET A 1 -7.38 5.98 -15.61
CA MET A 1 -7.93 5.70 -14.28
C MET A 1 -9.02 6.69 -13.93
N ASP A 2 -10.12 6.17 -13.41
CA ASP A 2 -11.21 6.97 -12.87
C ASP A 2 -10.85 7.58 -11.48
N HIS A 3 -11.72 8.46 -10.97
CA HIS A 3 -11.50 9.11 -9.66
C HIS A 3 -11.48 8.11 -8.50
N HIS A 4 -12.30 7.07 -8.56
CA HIS A 4 -12.43 6.06 -7.52
C HIS A 4 -11.17 5.18 -7.44
N GLU A 5 -10.57 4.81 -8.57
CA GLU A 5 -9.30 4.08 -8.60
C GLU A 5 -8.15 4.93 -8.05
N LYS A 6 -8.11 6.23 -8.35
CA LYS A 6 -7.14 7.15 -7.74
C LYS A 6 -7.31 7.25 -6.22
N MET A 7 -8.54 7.29 -5.74
CA MET A 7 -8.81 7.26 -4.30
C MET A 7 -8.36 5.94 -3.66
N ARG A 8 -8.59 4.80 -4.31
CA ARG A 8 -8.11 3.49 -3.84
C ARG A 8 -6.59 3.41 -3.75
N LEU A 9 -5.88 3.92 -4.76
CA LEU A 9 -4.41 4.00 -4.75
C LEU A 9 -3.91 4.82 -3.56
N ARG A 10 -4.46 6.02 -3.33
CA ARG A 10 -4.10 6.86 -2.18
C ARG A 10 -4.39 6.17 -0.86
N ALA A 11 -5.56 5.56 -0.71
CA ALA A 11 -5.94 4.82 0.49
C ALA A 11 -4.96 3.66 0.77
N ALA A 12 -4.59 2.91 -0.26
CA ALA A 12 -3.60 1.84 -0.15
C ALA A 12 -2.22 2.38 0.24
N ALA A 13 -1.76 3.47 -0.37
CA ALA A 13 -0.47 4.08 -0.04
C ALA A 13 -0.39 4.48 1.44
N PHE A 14 -1.40 5.18 1.96
CA PHE A 14 -1.43 5.56 3.38
C PHE A 14 -1.52 4.36 4.32
N ARG A 15 -2.18 3.28 3.89
CA ARG A 15 -2.32 2.06 4.70
C ARG A 15 -1.04 1.20 4.69
N ALA A 16 -0.24 1.25 3.63
CA ALA A 16 0.93 0.41 3.45
C ALA A 16 1.95 0.53 4.60
N THR A 17 2.15 1.73 5.14
CA THR A 17 3.09 1.98 6.24
C THR A 17 2.67 1.32 7.56
N ARG A 18 1.37 1.07 7.73
CA ARG A 18 0.83 0.35 8.89
C ARG A 18 0.86 -1.16 8.69
N LEU A 19 0.67 -1.61 7.45
CA LEU A 19 0.71 -3.04 7.10
C LEU A 19 2.15 -3.59 7.08
N TYR A 20 3.11 -2.78 6.61
CA TYR A 20 4.52 -3.12 6.54
C TYR A 20 5.36 -2.05 7.25
N PRO A 21 5.54 -2.13 8.57
CA PRO A 21 6.37 -1.18 9.29
C PRO A 21 7.82 -1.16 8.75
N GLY A 22 8.40 0.03 8.64
CA GLY A 22 9.77 0.23 8.18
C GLY A 22 9.91 0.51 6.67
N PRO A 23 11.12 0.34 6.10
CA PRO A 23 11.44 0.86 4.77
C PRO A 23 10.63 0.21 3.64
N VAL A 24 10.14 -1.02 3.84
CA VAL A 24 9.29 -1.71 2.86
C VAL A 24 7.94 -1.00 2.69
N GLY A 25 7.27 -0.62 3.78
CA GLY A 25 5.99 0.10 3.69
C GLY A 25 6.14 1.50 3.14
N GLU A 26 7.26 2.16 3.41
CA GLU A 26 7.59 3.46 2.82
C GLU A 26 7.79 3.34 1.31
N LEU A 27 8.55 2.35 0.85
CA LEU A 27 8.75 2.08 -0.57
C LEU A 27 7.42 1.81 -1.29
N VAL A 28 6.59 0.94 -0.72
CA VAL A 28 5.26 0.61 -1.28
C VAL A 28 4.37 1.85 -1.33
N SER A 29 4.35 2.66 -0.27
CA SER A 29 3.57 3.91 -0.24
C SER A 29 3.98 4.88 -1.35
N ARG A 30 5.29 5.12 -1.50
CA ARG A 30 5.83 6.02 -2.54
C ARG A 30 5.48 5.51 -3.94
N GLU A 31 5.69 4.22 -4.20
CA GLU A 31 5.39 3.63 -5.51
C GLU A 31 3.91 3.75 -5.88
N LEU A 32 2.99 3.52 -4.93
CA LEU A 32 1.55 3.65 -5.19
C LEU A 32 1.12 5.10 -5.48
N LEU A 33 1.76 6.09 -4.84
CA LEU A 33 1.55 7.51 -5.14
C LEU A 33 2.11 7.89 -6.52
N THR A 34 3.32 7.41 -6.86
CA THR A 34 3.90 7.59 -8.19
C THR A 34 3.04 6.96 -9.28
N TRP A 35 2.44 5.80 -9.00
CA TRP A 35 1.51 5.16 -9.93
C TRP A 35 0.26 6.00 -10.16
N GLU A 36 -0.33 6.55 -9.09
CA GLU A 36 -1.49 7.45 -9.18
C GLU A 36 -1.22 8.67 -10.08
N GLU A 37 0.01 9.17 -10.07
CA GLU A 37 0.43 10.34 -10.84
C GLU A 37 0.78 10.02 -12.31
N PHE A 38 1.49 8.91 -12.56
CA PHE A 38 2.10 8.65 -13.87
C PHE A 38 1.73 7.34 -14.54
N GLY A 39 1.33 6.33 -13.79
CA GLY A 39 1.45 4.98 -14.30
C GLY A 39 0.46 4.63 -15.42
N TYR A 40 -0.67 5.32 -15.54
CA TYR A 40 -1.63 5.10 -16.64
C TYR A 40 -1.01 5.27 -18.03
N ARG A 41 0.19 5.85 -18.11
CA ARG A 41 1.00 6.03 -19.32
C ARG A 41 1.91 4.84 -19.64
N LEU A 42 2.16 3.95 -18.69
CA LEU A 42 3.21 2.92 -18.79
C LEU A 42 2.66 1.52 -19.14
N GLY A 43 1.36 1.28 -18.98
CA GLY A 43 0.75 -0.04 -19.19
C GLY A 43 1.24 -1.08 -18.16
N GLY A 44 0.39 -2.06 -17.81
CA GLY A 44 0.77 -3.09 -16.82
C GLY A 44 0.18 -2.91 -15.41
N GLU A 45 -1.04 -2.39 -15.31
CA GLU A 45 -1.76 -2.13 -14.06
C GLU A 45 -2.00 -3.37 -13.18
N GLN A 46 -1.89 -4.59 -13.74
CA GLN A 46 -2.28 -5.82 -13.02
C GLN A 46 -1.49 -6.11 -11.75
N LEU A 47 -0.18 -5.80 -11.69
CA LEU A 47 0.59 -6.01 -10.46
C LEU A 47 0.17 -4.99 -9.40
N VAL A 48 0.05 -3.73 -9.79
CA VAL A 48 -0.25 -2.62 -8.88
C VAL A 48 -1.65 -2.73 -8.33
N MET A 49 -2.63 -3.10 -9.16
CA MET A 49 -4.00 -3.29 -8.69
C MET A 49 -4.11 -4.52 -7.76
N ARG A 50 -3.35 -5.59 -7.99
CA ARG A 50 -3.24 -6.71 -7.02
C ARG A 50 -2.60 -6.28 -5.71
N LEU A 51 -1.58 -5.42 -5.77
CA LEU A 51 -0.93 -4.86 -4.58
C LEU A 51 -1.89 -3.95 -3.79
N VAL A 52 -2.63 -3.07 -4.46
CA VAL A 52 -3.70 -2.26 -3.85
C VAL A 52 -4.71 -3.16 -3.13
N ASP A 53 -5.19 -4.20 -3.81
CA ASP A 53 -6.13 -5.14 -3.23
C ASP A 53 -5.56 -5.87 -2.01
N HIS A 54 -4.32 -6.34 -2.10
CA HIS A 54 -3.62 -6.95 -0.98
C HIS A 54 -3.54 -5.98 0.20
N VAL A 55 -3.03 -4.77 -0.03
CA VAL A 55 -2.83 -3.77 1.04
C VAL A 55 -4.15 -3.40 1.70
N LEU A 56 -5.24 -3.24 0.95
CA LEU A 56 -6.55 -2.86 1.51
C LEU A 56 -7.23 -4.00 2.27
N LYS A 57 -7.05 -5.26 1.84
CA LYS A 57 -7.75 -6.42 2.41
C LYS A 57 -6.95 -7.13 3.51
N SER A 58 -5.62 -7.02 3.53
CA SER A 58 -4.77 -7.70 4.51
C SER A 58 -4.95 -7.14 5.91
N PRO A 59 -5.17 -7.96 6.96
CA PRO A 59 -5.26 -7.48 8.32
C PRO A 59 -3.96 -6.78 8.75
N ILE A 60 -4.06 -5.70 9.52
CA ILE A 60 -2.88 -5.01 10.06
C ILE A 60 -2.32 -5.87 11.20
N PRO A 61 -1.04 -6.29 11.15
CA PRO A 61 -0.40 -6.97 12.26
C PRO A 61 -0.50 -6.10 13.52
N GLN A 62 -1.10 -6.64 14.58
CA GLN A 62 -1.06 -5.97 15.87
C GLN A 62 0.36 -6.10 16.43
N PRO A 63 0.93 -5.04 17.02
CA PRO A 63 2.16 -5.18 17.78
C PRO A 63 1.88 -6.18 18.90
N THR A 64 2.50 -7.35 18.88
CA THR A 64 2.48 -8.29 19.99
C THR A 64 3.16 -7.60 21.17
N ALA A 65 2.37 -7.23 22.18
CA ALA A 65 2.82 -6.57 23.41
C ALA A 65 3.55 -7.53 24.38
N GLU A 66 4.33 -8.47 23.86
CA GLU A 66 4.97 -9.56 24.62
C GLU A 66 6.42 -9.73 24.19
N VAL A 67 7.32 -8.82 24.58
CA VAL A 67 8.76 -9.15 24.64
C VAL A 67 9.51 -8.52 25.84
N ASP A 68 8.84 -7.82 26.77
CA ASP A 68 9.52 -7.19 27.93
C ASP A 68 9.06 -7.77 29.29
N ALA A 69 8.85 -9.08 29.35
CA ALA A 69 8.69 -9.81 30.61
C ALA A 69 9.47 -11.13 30.58
N ALA A 70 10.80 -11.04 30.57
CA ALA A 70 11.70 -12.15 30.86
C ALA A 70 13.00 -11.65 31.51
#